data_AF-A0A7C4Y9Z8-F1
#
_entry.id   AF-A0A7C4Y9Z8-F1
#
_cell.length_a   1.000
_cell.length_b   1.000
_cell.length_c   1.000
_cell.angle_alpha   90.00
_cell.angle_beta   90.00
_cell.angle_gamma   90.00
#
_symmetry.space_group_name_H-M   'P 1'
#
loop_
_entity.id
_entity.type
_entity.pdbx_description
1 polymer ?
#
loop_
_entity_poly.entity_id
_entity_poly.type
_entity_poly.pdbx_seq_one_letter_code
_entity_poly.pdbx_strand_id
1 'polypeptide(L)'
;MKNKFGISKNVFILGLVSFFNDVASEMIYPLVPIFLTGILGAPVAIVGLIEGIAESTASILKVISGWLSDKWRKRKPFVVAGYSFSAISKILLSLAFSWPFVLIARFIDRFGKGTRTSARDALIAESSETSVRGRSFG
;
A
#
# COMPACT_ATOMS: atom_id res chain seq x y z
N MET A 1 -25.29 3.17 -8.02
CA MET A 1 -25.92 4.14 -7.10
C MET A 1 -24.88 5.19 -6.73
N LYS A 2 -25.08 6.44 -7.15
CA LYS A 2 -24.21 7.59 -6.85
C LYS A 2 -24.48 8.08 -5.42
N ASN A 3 -23.44 8.44 -4.66
CA ASN A 3 -23.59 9.01 -3.32
C ASN A 3 -23.89 10.53 -3.38
N LYS A 4 -24.21 11.17 -2.24
CA LYS A 4 -24.43 12.64 -2.13
C LYS A 4 -23.32 13.50 -2.76
N PHE A 5 -22.11 12.96 -2.92
CA PHE A 5 -20.93 13.62 -3.49
C PHE A 5 -20.76 13.43 -5.01
N GLY A 6 -21.69 12.74 -5.69
CA GLY A 6 -21.63 12.51 -7.15
C GLY A 6 -20.62 11.44 -7.60
N ILE A 7 -19.98 10.74 -6.66
CA ILE A 7 -19.04 9.62 -6.92
C ILE A 7 -19.70 8.26 -6.65
N SER A 8 -19.14 7.19 -7.21
CA SER A 8 -19.64 5.83 -7.00
C SER A 8 -19.30 5.31 -5.60
N LYS A 9 -20.12 4.36 -5.11
CA LYS A 9 -19.90 3.71 -3.81
C LYS A 9 -18.52 3.06 -3.71
N ASN A 10 -18.00 2.49 -4.80
CA ASN A 10 -16.66 1.91 -4.84
C ASN A 10 -15.59 2.96 -4.55
N VAL A 11 -15.63 4.11 -5.24
CA VAL A 11 -14.67 5.20 -5.05
C VAL A 11 -14.71 5.72 -3.61
N PHE A 12 -15.91 5.90 -3.05
CA PHE A 12 -16.06 6.34 -1.66
C PHE A 12 -15.46 5.35 -0.66
N ILE A 13 -15.76 4.06 -0.79
CA ILE A 13 -15.20 3.01 0.11
C ILE A 13 -13.69 2.91 -0.07
N LEU A 14 -13.17 2.93 -1.31
CA LEU A 14 -11.74 2.90 -1.56
C LEU A 14 -11.03 4.13 -0.98
N GLY A 15 -11.66 5.30 -1.03
CA GLY A 15 -11.17 6.51 -0.39
C GLY A 15 -11.04 6.34 1.12
N LEU A 16 -12.06 5.82 1.80
CA LEU A 16 -11.98 5.53 3.24
C LEU A 16 -10.88 4.51 3.58
N VAL A 17 -10.82 3.39 2.86
CA VAL A 17 -9.80 2.36 3.11
C VAL A 17 -8.39 2.89 2.86
N SER A 18 -8.19 3.68 1.80
CA SER A 18 -6.89 4.31 1.53
C SER A 18 -6.54 5.30 2.63
N PHE A 19 -7.48 6.17 3.02
CA PHE A 19 -7.27 7.15 4.07
C PHE A 19 -6.76 6.51 5.36
N PHE A 20 -7.45 5.48 5.88
CA PHE A 20 -7.02 4.80 7.10
C PHE A 20 -5.68 4.07 6.94
N ASN A 21 -5.45 3.42 5.79
CA ASN A 21 -4.16 2.78 5.54
C ASN A 21 -3.02 3.81 5.50
N ASP A 22 -3.24 4.94 4.84
CA ASP A 22 -2.23 5.96 4.61
C ASP A 22 -1.93 6.71 5.90
N VAL A 23 -2.95 7.06 6.71
CA VAL A 23 -2.75 7.54 8.09
C VAL A 23 -1.88 6.58 8.90
N ALA A 24 -2.21 5.29 8.91
CA ALA A 24 -1.42 4.31 9.65
C ALA A 24 0.02 4.16 9.12
N SER A 25 0.22 4.34 7.81
CA SER A 25 1.55 4.20 7.19
C SER A 25 2.42 5.43 7.41
N GLU A 26 1.85 6.63 7.28
CA GLU A 26 2.55 7.90 7.49
C GLU A 26 2.88 8.16 8.96
N MET A 27 2.07 7.66 9.90
CA MET A 27 2.43 7.68 11.33
C MET A 27 3.67 6.84 11.65
N ILE A 28 3.87 5.74 10.92
CA ILE A 28 4.96 4.79 11.17
C ILE A 28 6.23 5.18 10.40
N TYR A 29 6.08 5.77 9.21
CA TYR A 29 7.18 6.06 8.29
C TYR A 29 8.39 6.77 8.94
N PRO A 30 8.23 7.90 9.67
CA PRO A 30 9.36 8.58 10.29
C PRO A 30 9.94 7.80 11.48
N LEU A 31 9.15 6.90 12.08
CA LEU A 31 9.57 6.13 13.27
C LEU A 31 10.46 4.95 12.90
N VAL A 32 10.31 4.36 11.71
CA VAL A 32 11.06 3.15 11.32
C VAL A 32 12.59 3.38 11.32
N PRO A 33 13.14 4.44 10.68
CA PRO A 33 14.57 4.71 10.73
C PRO A 33 15.08 4.95 12.16
N ILE A 34 14.31 5.69 12.96
CA ILE A 34 14.65 6.02 14.36
C ILE A 34 14.66 4.75 15.22
N PHE A 35 13.67 3.89 15.02
CA PHE A 35 13.58 2.60 15.70
C PHE A 35 14.75 1.68 15.35
N LEU A 36 15.08 1.59 14.06
CA LEU A 36 16.18 0.77 13.56
C LEU A 36 17.53 1.21 14.13
N THR A 37 17.85 2.50 14.09
CA THR A 37 19.17 2.99 14.50
C THR A 37 19.26 3.25 16.00
N GLY A 38 18.22 3.84 16.60
CA GLY A 38 18.22 4.27 18.00
C GLY A 38 17.90 3.17 18.99
N ILE A 39 16.99 2.25 18.67
CA ILE A 39 16.57 1.17 19.58
C ILE A 39 17.23 -0.15 19.23
N LEU A 40 17.20 -0.54 17.95
CA LEU A 40 17.76 -1.81 17.49
C LEU A 40 19.27 -1.75 17.19
N GLY A 41 19.88 -0.57 17.26
CA GLY A 41 21.31 -0.37 17.04
C GLY A 41 21.80 -0.72 15.63
N ALA A 42 20.90 -0.74 14.63
CA ALA A 42 21.24 -1.07 13.26
C ALA A 42 22.09 0.05 12.62
N PRO A 43 23.13 -0.29 11.83
CA PRO A 43 23.87 0.71 11.04
C PRO A 43 22.95 1.45 10.06
N VAL A 44 23.25 2.71 9.77
CA VAL A 44 22.49 3.53 8.80
C VAL A 44 22.42 2.86 7.42
N ALA A 45 23.47 2.14 7.02
CA ALA A 45 23.49 1.36 5.78
C ALA A 45 22.35 0.33 5.70
N ILE A 46 21.93 -0.26 6.83
CA ILE A 46 20.81 -1.21 6.90
C ILE A 46 19.48 -0.51 6.64
N VAL A 47 19.30 0.74 7.08
CA VAL A 47 18.10 1.53 6.75
C VAL A 47 17.99 1.70 5.23
N GLY A 48 19.09 2.08 4.58
CA GLY A 48 19.15 2.21 3.12
C GLY A 48 18.85 0.90 2.40
N LEU A 49 19.39 -0.23 2.88
CA LEU A 49 19.12 -1.57 2.34
C LEU A 49 17.63 -1.93 2.47
N ILE A 50 17.04 -1.73 3.65
CA ILE A 50 15.62 -2.03 3.91
C ILE A 50 14.72 -1.21 3.00
N GLU A 51 14.90 0.11 2.97
CA GLU A 51 14.06 0.99 2.14
C GLU A 51 14.28 0.73 0.64
N GLY A 52 15.52 0.43 0.23
CA GLY A 52 15.84 0.05 -1.15
C GLY A 52 15.12 -1.23 -1.59
N ILE A 53 15.18 -2.29 -0.79
CA ILE A 53 14.45 -3.54 -1.06
C ILE A 53 12.94 -3.29 -1.08
N ALA A 54 12.45 -2.54 -0.10
CA ALA A 54 11.03 -2.28 0.07
C ALA A 54 10.45 -1.50 -1.14
N GLU A 55 11.06 -0.38 -1.53
CA GLU A 55 10.55 0.42 -2.66
C GLU A 55 10.77 -0.25 -4.03
N SER A 56 11.86 -1.00 -4.19
CA SER A 56 12.07 -1.82 -5.40
C SER A 56 10.98 -2.87 -5.54
N THR A 57 10.66 -3.56 -4.44
CA THR A 57 9.58 -4.57 -4.38
C THR A 57 8.23 -3.96 -4.76
N ALA A 58 7.88 -2.81 -4.17
CA ALA A 58 6.63 -2.12 -4.50
C ALA A 58 6.57 -1.74 -5.98
N SER A 59 7.66 -1.20 -6.53
CA SER A 59 7.73 -0.72 -7.92
C SER A 59 7.58 -1.86 -8.92
N ILE A 60 8.31 -2.97 -8.72
CA ILE A 60 8.23 -4.17 -9.57
C ILE A 60 6.82 -4.78 -9.51
N LEU A 61 6.28 -4.95 -8.30
CA LEU A 61 4.95 -5.54 -8.14
C LEU A 61 3.84 -4.66 -8.68
N LYS A 62 4.01 -3.34 -8.72
CA LYS A 62 3.05 -2.42 -9.34
C LYS A 62 2.83 -2.75 -10.82
N VAL A 63 3.91 -3.05 -11.53
CA VAL A 63 3.87 -3.45 -12.95
C VAL A 63 3.24 -4.82 -13.11
N ILE A 64 3.72 -5.81 -12.33
CA ILE A 64 3.26 -7.20 -12.42
C ILE A 64 1.77 -7.32 -12.05
N SER A 65 1.36 -6.74 -10.92
CA SER A 65 -0.02 -6.78 -10.44
C SER A 65 -0.97 -6.01 -11.35
N GLY A 66 -0.53 -4.89 -11.93
CA GLY A 66 -1.27 -4.16 -12.96
C GLY A 66 -1.62 -5.10 -14.12
N TRP A 67 -0.59 -5.65 -14.77
CA TRP A 67 -0.74 -6.57 -15.89
C TRP A 67 -1.57 -7.81 -15.56
N LEU A 68 -1.34 -8.45 -14.41
CA LEU A 68 -2.11 -9.62 -13.98
C LEU A 68 -3.58 -9.27 -13.74
N SER A 69 -3.85 -8.12 -13.11
CA SER A 69 -5.23 -7.68 -12.84
C SER A 69 -5.98 -7.32 -14.12
N ASP A 70 -5.29 -6.77 -15.12
CA ASP A 70 -5.82 -6.54 -16.48
C ASP A 70 -6.14 -7.87 -17.16
N LYS A 71 -5.17 -8.79 -17.18
CA LYS A 71 -5.28 -10.10 -17.83
C LYS A 71 -6.43 -10.92 -17.27
N TRP A 72 -6.61 -10.92 -15.95
CA TRP A 72 -7.69 -11.66 -15.29
C TRP A 72 -9.02 -10.89 -15.23
N ARG A 73 -9.06 -9.64 -15.69
CA ARG A 73 -10.24 -8.74 -15.63
C ARG A 73 -10.86 -8.69 -14.22
N LYS A 74 -10.03 -8.83 -13.18
CA LYS A 74 -10.45 -8.89 -11.78
C LYS A 74 -9.53 -7.99 -10.96
N ARG A 75 -10.01 -6.79 -10.62
CA ARG A 75 -9.24 -5.82 -9.81
C ARG A 75 -9.36 -6.08 -8.31
N LYS A 76 -10.59 -6.37 -7.85
CA LYS A 76 -10.94 -6.43 -6.42
C LYS A 76 -10.06 -7.39 -5.60
N PRO A 77 -9.71 -8.61 -6.06
CA PRO A 77 -8.85 -9.51 -5.29
C PRO A 77 -7.47 -8.92 -5.00
N PHE A 78 -6.84 -8.24 -5.96
CA PHE A 78 -5.53 -7.61 -5.78
C PHE A 78 -5.60 -6.44 -4.79
N VAL A 79 -6.66 -5.64 -4.87
CA VAL A 79 -6.89 -4.53 -3.93
C VAL A 79 -7.05 -5.05 -2.50
N VAL A 80 -7.89 -6.06 -2.30
CA VAL A 80 -8.13 -6.66 -0.98
C VAL A 80 -6.86 -7.31 -0.45
N ALA A 81 -6.20 -8.17 -1.25
CA ALA A 81 -4.97 -8.83 -0.84
C ALA A 81 -3.87 -7.83 -0.46
N GLY A 82 -3.67 -6.78 -1.27
CA GLY A 82 -2.64 -5.80 -0.98
C GLY A 82 -2.91 -4.98 0.29
N TYR A 83 -4.17 -4.63 0.57
CA TYR A 83 -4.52 -3.99 1.85
C TYR A 83 -4.34 -4.95 3.03
N SER A 84 -4.70 -6.23 2.89
CA SER A 84 -4.47 -7.24 3.94
C SER A 84 -2.99 -7.40 4.27
N PHE A 85 -2.11 -7.48 3.26
CA PHE A 85 -0.65 -7.50 3.49
C PHE A 85 -0.16 -6.24 4.20
N SER A 86 -0.66 -5.06 3.81
CA SER A 86 -0.31 -3.78 4.45
C SER A 86 -0.73 -3.76 5.93
N ALA A 87 -1.87 -4.37 6.28
CA ALA A 87 -2.35 -4.47 7.65
C ALA A 87 -1.53 -5.48 8.48
N ILE A 88 -1.28 -6.68 7.93
CA ILE A 88 -0.47 -7.72 8.57
C ILE A 88 0.95 -7.22 8.86
N SER A 89 1.54 -6.50 7.91
CA SER A 89 2.86 -5.91 8.09
C SER A 89 2.96 -5.00 9.32
N LYS A 90 1.93 -4.19 9.60
CA LYS A 90 1.93 -3.27 10.74
C LYS A 90 1.92 -4.04 12.06
N ILE A 91 1.18 -5.15 12.12
CA ILE A 91 1.19 -6.07 13.26
C ILE A 91 2.59 -6.68 13.42
N LEU A 92 3.19 -7.17 12.33
CA LEU A 92 4.55 -7.73 12.38
C LEU A 92 5.57 -6.68 12.83
N LEU A 93 5.50 -5.45 12.32
CA LEU A 93 6.40 -4.38 12.72
C LEU A 93 6.30 -4.09 14.22
N SER A 94 5.10 -4.15 14.80
CA SER A 94 4.90 -3.95 16.24
C SER A 94 5.55 -5.02 17.12
N LEU A 95 5.85 -6.19 16.55
CA LEU A 95 6.49 -7.32 17.23
C LEU A 95 7.99 -7.40 16.94
N ALA A 96 8.57 -6.41 16.26
CA ALA A 96 9.96 -6.44 15.83
C ALA A 96 10.94 -6.26 16.99
N PHE A 97 11.81 -7.25 17.18
CA PHE A 97 12.91 -7.23 18.17
C PHE A 97 14.29 -7.18 17.52
N SER A 98 14.38 -7.20 16.20
CA SER A 98 15.64 -7.15 15.45
C SER A 98 15.43 -6.54 14.06
N TRP A 99 16.49 -5.97 13.48
CA TRP A 99 16.41 -5.30 12.17
C TRP A 99 16.00 -6.25 11.02
N PRO A 100 16.37 -7.55 10.97
CA PRO A 100 15.89 -8.44 9.93
C PRO A 100 14.37 -8.66 10.01
N PHE A 101 13.80 -8.60 11.21
CA PHE A 101 12.35 -8.68 11.38
C PHE A 101 11.65 -7.44 10.82
N VAL A 102 12.26 -6.25 11.01
CA VAL A 102 11.80 -5.00 10.38
C VAL A 102 11.88 -5.11 8.85
N LEU A 103 12.95 -5.69 8.30
CA LEU A 103 13.06 -5.92 6.85
C LEU A 103 11.88 -6.76 6.33
N ILE A 104 11.56 -7.88 6.98
CA ILE A 104 10.43 -8.74 6.60
C ILE A 104 9.10 -7.97 6.66
N ALA A 105 8.87 -7.25 7.76
CA ALA A 105 7.66 -6.45 7.90
C ALA A 105 7.56 -5.39 6.79
N ARG A 106 8.63 -4.63 6.52
CA ARG A 106 8.68 -3.62 5.45
C ARG A 106 8.50 -4.21 4.07
N PHE A 107 9.10 -5.36 3.81
CA PHE A 107 8.90 -6.09 2.56
C PHE A 107 7.43 -6.45 2.36
N ILE A 108 6.75 -6.99 3.39
CA ILE A 108 5.32 -7.35 3.31
C ILE A 108 4.44 -6.11 3.10
N ASP A 109 4.75 -4.98 3.76
CA ASP A 109 4.02 -3.71 3.56
C ASP A 109 4.09 -3.28 2.09
N ARG A 110 5.30 -3.31 1.52
CA ARG A 110 5.55 -2.88 0.15
C ARG A 110 5.09 -3.88 -0.89
N PHE A 111 5.10 -5.16 -0.56
CA PHE A 111 4.43 -6.19 -1.34
C PHE A 111 2.93 -5.88 -1.44
N GLY A 112 2.31 -5.54 -0.31
CA GLY A 112 0.91 -5.14 -0.25
C GLY A 112 0.62 -3.89 -1.07
N LYS A 113 1.40 -2.82 -0.87
CA LYS A 113 1.30 -1.56 -1.63
C LYS A 113 1.45 -1.79 -3.14
N GLY A 114 2.49 -2.51 -3.56
CA GLY A 114 2.74 -2.82 -4.97
C GLY A 114 1.59 -3.60 -5.61
N THR A 115 1.02 -4.56 -4.88
CA THR A 115 -0.11 -5.39 -5.36
C THR A 115 -1.41 -4.60 -5.52
N ARG A 116 -1.73 -3.70 -4.58
CA ARG A 116 -3.02 -2.98 -4.60
C ARG A 116 -3.04 -1.74 -5.48
N THR A 117 -1.91 -1.04 -5.65
CA THR A 117 -1.95 0.36 -6.17
C THR A 117 -2.51 0.42 -7.59
N SER A 118 -1.92 -0.31 -8.54
CA SER A 118 -2.38 -0.30 -9.94
C SER A 118 -3.82 -0.80 -10.07
N ALA A 119 -4.15 -1.89 -9.37
CA ALA A 119 -5.50 -2.46 -9.40
C ALA A 119 -6.55 -1.53 -8.77
N ARG A 120 -6.19 -0.78 -7.72
CA ARG A 120 -7.05 0.21 -7.08
C ARG A 120 -7.32 1.37 -8.02
N ASP A 121 -6.28 1.93 -8.63
CA ASP A 121 -6.40 3.09 -9.50
C ASP A 121 -7.22 2.72 -10.77
N ALA A 122 -7.00 1.54 -11.33
CA ALA A 122 -7.84 1.00 -12.40
C ALA A 122 -9.31 0.81 -11.96
N LEU A 123 -9.54 0.27 -10.76
CA LEU A 123 -10.90 0.08 -10.23
C LEU A 123 -11.62 1.42 -10.00
N ILE A 124 -10.90 2.47 -9.59
CA ILE A 124 -11.44 3.85 -9.49
C ILE A 124 -11.82 4.36 -10.88
N ALA A 125 -10.94 4.22 -11.87
CA ALA A 125 -11.18 4.66 -13.24
C ALA A 125 -12.37 3.94 -13.90
N GLU A 126 -12.50 2.62 -13.68
CA GLU A 126 -13.61 1.78 -14.15
C GLU A 126 -14.92 2.10 -13.42
N SER A 127 -14.84 2.49 -12.14
CA SER A 127 -16.02 2.86 -11.32
C SER A 127 -16.46 4.31 -11.47
N SER A 128 -15.86 5.07 -12.39
CA SER A 128 -16.10 6.51 -12.56
C SER A 128 -16.56 6.82 -13.98
N GLU A 129 -17.59 7.66 -14.11
CA GLU A 129 -18.00 8.20 -15.41
C GLU A 129 -16.93 9.16 -15.93
N THR A 130 -16.75 9.21 -17.25
CA THR A 130 -15.72 10.04 -17.91
C THR A 130 -15.82 11.51 -17.52
N SER A 131 -17.05 12.03 -17.33
CA SER A 131 -17.32 13.43 -16.96
C SER A 131 -16.89 13.82 -15.55
N VAL A 132 -16.77 12.85 -14.63
CA VAL A 132 -16.41 13.08 -13.21
C VAL A 132 -15.11 12.38 -12.81
N ARG A 133 -14.39 11.80 -13.77
CA ARG A 133 -13.18 11.01 -13.49
C ARG A 133 -12.12 11.80 -12.73
N GLY A 134 -11.91 13.08 -13.06
CA GLY A 134 -10.99 13.95 -12.31
C GLY A 134 -11.33 14.00 -10.82
N ARG A 135 -12.60 14.30 -10.50
CA ARG A 135 -13.11 14.35 -9.11
C ARG A 135 -12.97 13.02 -8.36
N SER A 136 -13.02 11.89 -9.07
CA SER A 136 -12.84 10.57 -8.44
C SER A 136 -11.40 10.28 -8.02
N PHE A 137 -10.41 10.96 -8.61
CA PHE A 137 -8.99 10.83 -8.25
C PHE A 137 -8.51 11.89 -7.27
N GLY A 138 -9.29 12.95 -7.04
CA GLY A 138 -8.96 14.09 -6.19
C GLY A 138 -9.08 15.37 -6.99
#